data_AF-A0A9D9GYI5-F1
#
_entry.id   AF-A0A9D9GYI5-F1
#
_cell.length_a   1.000
_cell.length_b   1.000
_cell.length_c   1.000
_cell.angle_alpha   90.00
_cell.angle_beta   90.00
_cell.angle_gamma   90.00
#
_symmetry.space_group_name_H-M   'P 1'
#
loop_
_entity.id
_entity.type
_entity.pdbx_description
1 polymer ?
#
loop_
_entity_poly.entity_id
_entity_poly.type
_entity_poly.pdbx_seq_one_letter_code
_entity_poly.pdbx_strand_id
1 'polypeptide(L)'
;MKEREQVFDPLRKRYVVLTPEERVRQDFIRWLNNARGYPLSLMASEYSIQLGKKDYRCDIVCFSSNLQPLLAVECKAPYVRLEHGAAEQICRYNMVLKVRYLVVTNSIVTFAFELEPESGSYRYISDIPSYAECRVSK
;
A
#
# COMPACT_ATOMS: atom_id res chain seq x y z
N MET A 1 12.03 30.10 -11.61
CA MET A 1 11.18 28.90 -11.47
C MET A 1 11.80 28.06 -10.38
N LYS A 2 11.10 27.73 -9.28
CA LYS A 2 11.66 26.81 -8.27
C LYS A 2 11.72 25.40 -8.89
N GLU A 3 12.91 24.81 -8.93
CA GLU A 3 13.05 23.38 -9.20
C GLU A 3 12.16 22.61 -8.22
N ARG A 4 11.37 21.69 -8.77
CA ARG A 4 10.54 20.81 -7.94
C ARG A 4 11.45 19.73 -7.42
N GLU A 5 11.58 19.61 -6.10
CA GLU A 5 12.34 18.53 -5.46
C GLU A 5 11.87 17.17 -6.00
N GLN A 6 12.82 16.28 -6.27
CA GLN A 6 12.56 14.96 -6.82
C GLN A 6 13.14 13.88 -5.92
N VAL A 7 12.52 12.71 -5.96
CA VAL A 7 12.99 11.50 -5.28
C VAL A 7 13.03 10.34 -6.28
N PHE A 8 14.02 9.47 -6.15
CA PHE A 8 14.07 8.24 -6.93
C PHE A 8 13.08 7.22 -6.37
N ASP A 9 12.16 6.77 -7.21
CA ASP A 9 11.25 5.67 -6.91
C ASP A 9 11.91 4.35 -7.37
N PRO A 10 12.24 3.42 -6.45
CA PRO A 10 12.90 2.17 -6.80
C PRO A 10 11.99 1.17 -7.52
N LEU A 11 10.67 1.28 -7.36
CA LEU A 11 9.69 0.38 -7.97
C LEU A 11 9.39 0.80 -9.41
N ARG A 12 9.28 2.11 -9.67
CA ARG A 12 9.10 2.68 -11.02
C ARG A 12 10.41 2.94 -11.76
N LYS A 13 11.55 2.85 -11.07
CA LYS A 13 12.92 3.07 -11.59
C LYS A 13 13.09 4.43 -12.28
N ARG A 14 12.54 5.50 -11.68
CA ARG A 14 12.62 6.87 -12.21
C ARG A 14 12.54 7.91 -11.09
N TYR A 15 13.02 9.12 -11.36
CA TYR A 15 12.79 10.26 -10.49
C TYR A 15 11.36 10.78 -10.65
N VAL A 16 10.72 11.07 -9.53
CA VAL A 16 9.35 11.59 -9.45
C VAL A 16 9.32 12.85 -8.59
N VAL A 17 8.33 13.70 -8.82
CA VAL A 17 8.14 14.92 -8.00
C VAL A 17 7.85 14.50 -6.57
N LEU A 18 8.64 15.02 -5.64
CA LEU A 18 8.48 14.75 -4.22
C LEU A 18 7.37 15.61 -3.64
N THR A 19 6.13 15.13 -3.77
CA THR A 19 4.99 15.69 -3.03
C THR A 19 5.01 15.18 -1.58
N PRO A 20 4.27 15.80 -0.65
CA PRO A 20 4.12 15.28 0.71
C PRO A 20 3.57 13.85 0.76
N GLU A 21 2.66 13.50 -0.15
CA GLU A 21 2.13 12.13 -0.28
C GLU A 21 3.17 11.17 -0.85
N GLU A 22 3.93 11.59 -1.86
CA GLU A 22 5.02 10.79 -2.44
C GLU A 22 6.14 10.53 -1.42
N ARG A 23 6.43 11.50 -0.53
CA ARG A 23 7.35 11.28 0.60
C ARG A 23 6.86 10.13 1.48
N VAL A 24 5.58 10.15 1.88
CA VAL A 24 4.98 9.07 2.68
C VAL A 24 5.05 7.74 1.93
N ARG A 25 4.70 7.71 0.64
CA ARG A 25 4.78 6.50 -0.20
C ARG A 25 6.20 5.93 -0.23
N GLN A 26 7.21 6.75 -0.52
CA GLN A 26 8.61 6.31 -0.59
C GLN A 26 9.16 5.87 0.76
N ASP A 27 8.83 6.58 1.84
CA ASP A 27 9.23 6.20 3.19
C ASP A 27 8.59 4.85 3.59
N PHE A 28 7.32 4.64 3.22
CA PHE A 28 6.62 3.39 3.48
C PHE A 28 7.17 2.21 2.68
N ILE A 29 7.52 2.41 1.40
CA ILE A 29 8.22 1.40 0.57
C ILE A 29 9.53 0.98 1.24
N ARG A 30 10.34 1.95 1.70
CA ARG A 30 11.60 1.65 2.39
C ARG A 30 11.38 0.91 3.70
N TRP A 31 10.37 1.28 4.47
CA TRP A 31 10.04 0.60 5.72
C TRP A 31 9.57 -0.84 5.48
N LEU A 32 8.67 -1.07 4.51
CA LEU A 32 8.24 -2.41 4.12
C LEU A 32 9.44 -3.29 3.71
N ASN A 33 10.38 -2.72 2.95
CA ASN A 33 11.55 -3.45 2.50
C ASN A 33 12.54 -3.75 3.62
N ASN A 34 12.95 -2.72 4.37
CA ASN A 34 14.04 -2.83 5.34
C ASN A 34 13.59 -3.45 6.67
N ALA A 35 12.41 -3.06 7.16
CA ALA A 35 11.94 -3.47 8.48
C ALA A 35 11.00 -4.68 8.44
N ARG A 36 10.19 -4.82 7.38
CA ARG A 36 9.23 -5.94 7.25
C ARG A 36 9.67 -7.02 6.25
N GLY A 37 10.78 -6.82 5.54
CA GLY A 37 11.36 -7.82 4.65
C GLY A 37 10.57 -8.08 3.38
N TYR A 38 9.66 -7.19 2.98
CA TYR A 38 8.99 -7.30 1.69
C TYR A 38 10.02 -7.04 0.57
N PRO A 39 10.20 -7.93 -0.43
CA PRO A 39 11.16 -7.70 -1.50
C PRO A 39 10.66 -6.62 -2.47
N LEU A 40 11.52 -5.65 -2.85
CA LEU A 40 11.16 -4.63 -3.86
C LEU A 40 10.71 -5.26 -5.19
N SER A 41 11.26 -6.42 -5.57
CA SER A 41 10.89 -7.16 -6.78
C SER A 41 9.45 -7.73 -6.73
N LEU A 42 8.83 -7.76 -5.55
CA LEU A 42 7.46 -8.20 -5.32
C LEU A 42 6.60 -7.04 -4.81
N MET A 43 6.98 -5.80 -5.13
CA MET A 43 6.18 -4.61 -4.90
C MET A 43 5.96 -3.85 -6.21
N ALA A 44 4.82 -3.16 -6.30
CA ALA A 44 4.54 -2.18 -7.32
C ALA A 44 4.00 -0.91 -6.67
N SER A 45 4.38 0.26 -7.16
CA SER A 45 3.76 1.54 -6.80
C SER A 45 2.97 2.11 -7.96
N GLU A 46 1.92 2.88 -7.67
CA GLU A 46 0.97 3.39 -8.69
C GLU A 46 0.38 2.25 -9.53
N TYR A 47 0.01 1.16 -8.86
CA TYR A 47 -0.50 -0.04 -9.51
C TYR A 47 -1.88 0.24 -10.10
N SER A 48 -2.02 0.05 -11.41
CA SER A 48 -3.28 0.30 -12.12
C SER A 48 -4.30 -0.80 -11.82
N ILE A 49 -5.52 -0.40 -11.47
CA ILE A 49 -6.64 -1.27 -11.15
C ILE A 49 -7.82 -0.89 -12.02
N GLN A 50 -8.27 -1.81 -12.85
CA GLN A 50 -9.47 -1.60 -13.65
C GLN A 50 -10.71 -2.12 -12.89
N LEU A 51 -11.67 -1.23 -12.62
CA LEU A 51 -12.95 -1.58 -12.03
C LEU A 51 -14.08 -1.10 -12.95
N GLY A 52 -14.63 -2.04 -13.70
CA GLY A 52 -15.59 -1.75 -14.78
C GLY A 52 -14.91 -0.98 -15.91
N LYS A 53 -15.39 0.23 -16.21
CA LYS A 53 -14.84 1.11 -17.25
C LYS A 53 -13.88 2.18 -16.70
N LYS A 54 -13.57 2.14 -15.40
CA LYS A 54 -12.73 3.16 -14.74
C LYS A 54 -11.42 2.53 -14.28
N ASP A 55 -10.33 3.24 -14.54
CA ASP A 55 -9.02 2.90 -14.03
C ASP A 55 -8.74 3.69 -12.75
N TYR A 56 -8.27 2.97 -11.74
CA TYR A 56 -7.84 3.48 -10.45
C TYR A 56 -6.36 3.17 -10.26
N ARG A 57 -5.73 3.84 -9.30
CA ARG A 57 -4.33 3.62 -8.95
C ARG A 57 -4.22 3.38 -7.46
N CYS A 58 -3.65 2.23 -7.09
CA CYS A 58 -3.28 1.94 -5.72
C CYS A 58 -1.82 2.34 -5.50
N ASP A 59 -1.55 2.99 -4.38
CA ASP A 59 -0.23 3.58 -4.14
C ASP A 59 0.87 2.54 -4.03
N ILE A 60 0.62 1.46 -3.30
CA ILE A 60 1.56 0.33 -3.17
C ILE A 60 0.77 -0.97 -3.15
N VAL A 61 1.20 -1.94 -3.95
CA VAL A 61 0.74 -3.33 -3.88
C VAL A 61 1.95 -4.23 -3.67
N CYS A 62 1.87 -5.11 -2.68
CA CYS A 62 2.86 -6.17 -2.46
C CYS A 62 2.28 -7.52 -2.85
N PHE A 63 3.13 -8.39 -3.39
CA PHE A 63 2.76 -9.70 -3.90
C PHE A 63 3.37 -10.84 -3.07
N SER A 64 2.64 -11.94 -2.98
CA SER A 64 3.16 -13.19 -2.44
C SER A 64 4.21 -13.81 -3.38
N SER A 65 4.89 -14.87 -2.92
CA SER A 65 5.84 -15.62 -3.78
C SER A 65 5.18 -16.23 -5.02
N ASN A 66 3.85 -16.41 -4.98
CA ASN A 66 3.06 -16.95 -6.08
C ASN A 66 2.44 -15.84 -6.93
N LEU A 67 2.97 -14.61 -6.82
CA LEU A 67 2.55 -13.41 -7.54
C LEU A 67 1.08 -13.02 -7.32
N GLN A 68 0.46 -13.47 -6.22
CA GLN A 68 -0.88 -13.04 -5.84
C GLN A 68 -0.80 -11.76 -5.02
N PRO A 69 -1.69 -10.77 -5.23
CA PRO A 69 -1.78 -9.59 -4.37
C PRO A 69 -1.94 -10.01 -2.90
N LEU A 70 -1.08 -9.49 -2.04
CA LEU A 70 -1.01 -9.85 -0.63
C LEU A 70 -1.38 -8.68 0.28
N LEU A 71 -0.87 -7.49 -0.04
CA LEU A 71 -1.04 -6.28 0.74
C LEU A 71 -1.25 -5.08 -0.18
N ALA A 72 -2.23 -4.24 0.13
CA ALA A 72 -2.45 -2.97 -0.56
C ALA A 72 -2.30 -1.82 0.43
N VAL A 73 -1.68 -0.72 0.00
CA VAL A 73 -1.49 0.50 0.79
C VAL A 73 -2.08 1.69 0.06
N GLU A 74 -2.80 2.53 0.81
CA GLU A 74 -3.16 3.90 0.43
C GLU A 74 -2.36 4.86 1.31
N CYS A 75 -1.58 5.73 0.67
CA CYS A 75 -0.76 6.76 1.31
C CYS A 75 -1.45 8.11 1.17
N LYS A 76 -1.42 8.91 2.23
CA LYS A 76 -1.88 10.31 2.22
C LYS A 76 -0.78 11.24 2.72
N ALA A 77 -0.86 12.51 2.33
CA ALA A 77 0.02 13.53 2.89
C ALA A 77 -0.14 13.62 4.42
N PRO A 78 0.92 13.96 5.19
CA PRO A 78 0.87 13.92 6.66
C PRO A 78 -0.22 14.77 7.31
N TYR A 79 -0.62 15.86 6.67
CA TYR A 79 -1.67 16.77 7.14
C TYR A 79 -3.10 16.32 6.79
N VAL A 80 -3.26 15.25 5.99
CA VAL A 80 -4.58 14.71 5.63
C VAL A 80 -5.03 13.74 6.72
N ARG A 81 -6.22 13.99 7.29
CA ARG A 81 -6.83 13.06 8.25
C ARG A 81 -7.29 11.80 7.53
N LEU A 82 -7.00 10.65 8.14
CA LEU A 82 -7.43 9.35 7.65
C LEU A 82 -8.89 9.10 8.09
N GLU A 83 -9.82 9.72 7.37
CA GLU A 83 -11.25 9.60 7.59
C GLU A 83 -11.89 8.63 6.57
N HIS A 84 -13.22 8.55 6.55
CA HIS A 84 -14.00 7.62 5.72
C HIS A 84 -13.55 7.56 4.25
N GLY A 85 -13.15 8.69 3.63
CA GLY A 85 -12.73 8.70 2.23
C GLY A 85 -11.52 7.82 1.92
N ALA A 86 -10.54 7.74 2.82
CA ALA A 86 -9.36 6.90 2.61
C ALA A 86 -9.71 5.39 2.74
N ALA A 87 -10.61 5.06 3.67
CA ALA A 87 -11.16 3.72 3.80
C ALA A 87 -11.96 3.30 2.56
N GLU A 88 -12.79 4.20 2.01
CA GLU A 88 -13.54 3.93 0.78
C GLU A 88 -12.64 3.68 -0.43
N GLN A 89 -11.54 4.42 -0.57
CA GLN A 89 -10.57 4.21 -1.64
C GLN A 89 -9.96 2.82 -1.57
N ILE A 90 -9.43 2.42 -0.41
CA ILE A 90 -8.77 1.12 -0.28
C ILE A 90 -9.76 -0.05 -0.41
N CYS A 91 -10.99 0.09 0.09
CA CYS A 91 -12.05 -0.89 -0.12
C CYS A 91 -12.39 -1.05 -1.61
N ARG A 92 -12.44 0.04 -2.38
CA ARG A 92 -12.69 0.00 -3.82
C ARG A 92 -11.62 -0.74 -4.59
N TYR A 93 -10.35 -0.52 -4.25
CA TYR A 93 -9.24 -1.26 -4.85
C TYR A 93 -9.32 -2.74 -4.53
N ASN A 94 -9.68 -3.04 -3.28
CA ASN A 94 -9.77 -4.40 -2.80
C ASN A 94 -10.90 -5.22 -3.45
N MET A 95 -11.93 -4.58 -4.02
CA MET A 95 -12.94 -5.28 -4.85
C MET A 95 -12.32 -6.06 -6.01
N VAL A 96 -11.18 -5.59 -6.52
CA VAL A 96 -10.41 -6.23 -7.60
C VAL A 96 -9.23 -7.01 -7.06
N LEU A 97 -8.42 -6.40 -6.19
CA LEU A 97 -7.16 -7.00 -5.73
C LEU A 97 -7.35 -8.18 -4.79
N LYS A 98 -8.42 -8.17 -3.96
CA LYS A 98 -8.72 -9.21 -2.95
C LYS A 98 -7.51 -9.58 -2.09
N VAL A 99 -6.82 -8.57 -1.57
CA VAL A 99 -5.60 -8.74 -0.76
C VAL A 99 -5.93 -9.20 0.65
N ARG A 100 -5.01 -9.91 1.30
CA ARG A 100 -5.19 -10.28 2.70
C ARG A 100 -5.06 -9.09 3.65
N TYR A 101 -4.18 -8.13 3.32
CA TYR A 101 -3.90 -6.99 4.18
C TYR A 101 -4.21 -5.66 3.50
N LEU A 102 -4.94 -4.79 4.19
CA LEU A 102 -5.22 -3.43 3.77
C LEU A 102 -4.56 -2.45 4.73
N VAL A 103 -3.89 -1.43 4.19
CA VAL A 103 -3.21 -0.42 4.99
C VAL A 103 -3.53 0.97 4.49
N VAL A 104 -3.88 1.87 5.40
CA VAL A 104 -4.00 3.30 5.11
C VAL A 104 -3.05 4.06 6.03
N THR A 105 -2.21 4.93 5.49
CA THR A 105 -1.21 5.66 6.27
C THR A 105 -1.01 7.08 5.79
N ASN A 106 -0.74 7.98 6.73
CA ASN A 106 -0.23 9.33 6.45
C ASN A 106 1.12 9.57 7.15
N SER A 107 1.88 8.52 7.47
CA SER A 107 3.10 8.50 8.30
C SER A 107 2.95 8.82 9.79
N ILE A 108 1.92 9.56 10.20
CA ILE A 108 1.64 9.88 11.60
C ILE A 108 0.73 8.81 12.21
N VAL A 109 -0.30 8.43 11.45
CA VAL A 109 -1.27 7.40 11.80
C VAL A 109 -1.26 6.36 10.70
N THR A 110 -1.31 5.09 11.11
CA THR A 110 -1.43 3.95 10.22
C THR A 110 -2.53 3.06 10.72
N PHE A 111 -3.50 2.77 9.85
CA PHE A 111 -4.52 1.75 10.08
C PHE A 111 -4.20 0.54 9.22
N ALA A 112 -4.15 -0.63 9.84
CA ALA A 112 -3.92 -1.90 9.17
C ALA A 112 -5.08 -2.85 9.46
N PHE A 113 -5.46 -3.63 8.46
CA PHE A 113 -6.55 -4.59 8.55
C PHE A 113 -6.16 -5.91 7.90
N GLU A 114 -6.64 -7.02 8.47
CA GLU A 114 -6.50 -8.36 7.93
C GLU A 114 -7.88 -8.93 7.55
N LEU A 115 -7.93 -9.62 6.43
CA LEU A 115 -9.10 -10.38 6.01
C LEU A 115 -9.28 -11.60 6.93
N GLU A 116 -10.43 -11.67 7.58
CA GLU A 116 -10.91 -12.87 8.28
C GLU A 116 -11.50 -13.85 7.26
N PRO A 117 -10.91 -15.03 7.05
CA PRO A 117 -11.34 -15.96 6.00
C PRO A 117 -12.78 -16.45 6.16
N GLU A 118 -13.24 -16.64 7.39
CA GLU A 118 -14.54 -17.24 7.70
C GLU A 118 -15.70 -16.27 7.42
N SER A 119 -15.53 -15.00 7.79
CA SER A 119 -16.56 -13.97 7.61
C SER A 119 -16.41 -13.20 6.30
N GLY A 120 -15.21 -13.21 5.71
CA GLY A 120 -14.84 -12.32 4.60
C GLY A 120 -14.73 -10.84 5.01
N SER A 121 -14.78 -10.53 6.31
CA SER A 121 -14.68 -9.17 6.83
C SER A 121 -13.23 -8.79 7.14
N TYR A 122 -12.94 -7.49 7.16
CA TYR A 122 -11.63 -7.01 7.61
C TYR A 122 -11.67 -6.66 9.09
N ARG A 123 -10.75 -7.23 9.87
CA ARG A 123 -10.52 -6.84 11.27
C ARG A 123 -9.31 -5.94 11.39
N TYR A 124 -9.34 -5.02 12.34
CA TYR A 124 -8.19 -4.19 12.67
C TYR A 124 -7.05 -5.06 13.26
N ILE A 125 -5.82 -4.79 12.84
CA ILE A 125 -4.60 -5.37 13.42
C ILE A 125 -3.68 -4.26 13.91
N SER A 126 -3.01 -4.50 15.04
CA SER A 126 -2.13 -3.52 15.66
C SER A 126 -0.82 -3.30 14.89
N ASP A 127 -0.44 -4.24 14.04
CA ASP A 127 0.79 -4.17 13.27
C ASP A 127 0.69 -4.93 11.95
N ILE A 128 1.50 -4.50 10.97
CA ILE A 128 1.62 -5.15 9.67
C ILE A 128 2.60 -6.32 9.81
N PRO A 129 2.20 -7.55 9.43
CA PRO A 129 3.08 -8.70 9.53
C PRO A 129 4.32 -8.53 8.66
N SER A 130 5.42 -9.16 9.06
CA SER A 130 6.57 -9.34 8.20
C SER A 130 6.23 -10.22 7.00
N TYR A 131 7.02 -10.10 5.94
CA TYR A 131 6.85 -10.93 4.75
C TYR A 131 7.01 -12.42 5.04
N ALA A 132 7.81 -12.79 6.04
CA ALA A 132 7.97 -14.17 6.48
C ALA A 132 6.70 -14.69 7.16
N GLU A 133 6.09 -13.91 8.07
CA GLU A 133 4.84 -14.29 8.75
C GLU A 133 3.68 -14.47 7.78
N CYS A 134 3.64 -13.66 6.72
CA CYS A 134 2.63 -13.78 5.66
C CYS A 134 2.67 -15.14 4.93
N ARG A 135 3.83 -15.81 4.91
CA ARG A 135 4.01 -17.11 4.22
C ARG A 135 3.56 -18.31 5.06
N VAL A 136 3.45 -18.14 6.38
CA VAL A 136 3.25 -19.25 7.32
C VAL A 136 1.76 -19.49 7.60
N SER A 137 0.88 -18.55 7.22
CA SER A 137 -0.55 -18.74 7.42
C SER A 137 -1.11 -19.78 6.46
N LYS A 138 -1.40 -20.95 7.04
CA LYS A 138 -2.17 -22.04 6.45
C LYS A 138 -3.65 -21.79 6.63
#